data_AF-A0ABD4Z7W5-F1
#
_entry.id   AF-A0ABD4Z7W5-F1
#
_cell.length_a   1.000
_cell.length_b   1.000
_cell.length_c   1.000
_cell.angle_alpha   90.00
_cell.angle_beta   90.00
_cell.angle_gamma   90.00
#
_symmetry.space_group_name_H-M   'P 1'
#
loop_
_entity.id
_entity.type
_entity.pdbx_description
1 polymer ?
#
loop_
_entity_poly.entity_id
_entity_poly.type
_entity_poly.pdbx_seq_one_letter_code
_entity_poly.pdbx_strand_id
1 'polypeptide(L)'
;MKTRLLKGIVGIEAAIVLIAFVVVAAALAFVALNMGFYTTQRSKEVMAAGLAQASSSLELDGSVLAQVDTTSKKVECIVIPIRLSAGQKEVDLTPNKTTIALWIIGKAAFTNIYSSSKQAVPDPQASYSVSDLCGEAEGVPNGVAIIWGPGSNGDTVLGPGEKALVVISFTALPLSPGSSLDVSSYDVIKVEIKPPLGAALTVERTVPASLTAEIMDFG
;
A
#
# COMPACT_ATOMS: atom_id res chain seq x y z
N MET A 1 -0.30 51.06 -81.58
CA MET A 1 -0.95 49.73 -81.60
C MET A 1 -0.38 48.93 -80.44
N LYS A 2 -1.16 48.70 -79.38
CA LYS A 2 -0.67 48.14 -78.10
C LYS A 2 -1.05 46.66 -78.03
N THR A 3 -0.10 45.77 -78.31
CA THR A 3 -0.29 44.31 -78.22
C THR A 3 -0.49 43.90 -76.77
N ARG A 4 -1.65 43.31 -76.44
CA ARG A 4 -1.90 42.68 -75.14
C ARG A 4 -1.42 41.25 -75.22
N LEU A 5 -0.34 40.92 -74.50
CA LEU A 5 0.07 39.54 -74.24
C LEU A 5 -0.97 38.89 -73.32
N LEU A 6 -1.57 37.79 -73.77
CA LEU A 6 -2.44 36.95 -72.95
C LEU A 6 -1.57 36.23 -71.91
N LYS A 7 -1.87 36.42 -70.62
CA LYS A 7 -1.23 35.67 -69.54
C LYS A 7 -1.75 34.23 -69.59
N GLY A 8 -0.89 33.30 -70.02
CA GLY A 8 -1.14 31.87 -69.86
C GLY A 8 -1.13 31.52 -68.38
N ILE A 9 -2.15 30.80 -67.92
CA ILE A 9 -2.14 30.22 -66.57
C ILE A 9 -1.01 29.17 -66.55
N VAL A 10 -0.03 29.34 -65.66
CA VAL A 10 1.08 28.40 -65.51
C VAL A 10 0.64 27.27 -64.58
N GLY A 11 0.08 26.21 -65.17
CA GLY A 11 -0.44 25.06 -64.41
C GLY A 11 0.62 24.30 -63.62
N ILE A 12 1.89 24.38 -64.05
CA ILE A 12 3.00 23.71 -63.36
C ILE A 12 3.35 24.39 -62.02
N GLU A 13 3.23 25.72 -61.92
CA GLU A 13 3.45 26.45 -60.67
C GLU A 13 2.36 26.11 -59.64
N ALA A 14 1.10 26.04 -60.10
CA ALA A 14 -0.01 25.60 -59.25
C ALA A 14 0.14 24.14 -58.79
N ALA A 15 0.66 23.25 -59.65
CA ALA A 15 0.90 21.85 -59.31
C ALA A 15 1.98 21.69 -58.23
N ILE A 16 3.08 22.45 -58.32
CA ILE A 16 4.16 22.41 -57.31
C ILE A 16 3.64 22.91 -55.95
N VAL A 17 2.87 23.99 -55.93
CA VAL A 17 2.25 24.51 -54.69
C VAL A 17 1.28 23.50 -54.08
N LEU A 18 0.50 22.80 -54.91
CA LEU A 18 -0.43 21.76 -54.45
C LEU A 18 0.31 20.58 -53.81
N ILE A 19 1.40 20.11 -54.40
CA ILE A 19 2.23 19.04 -53.81
C ILE A 19 2.81 19.49 -52.47
N ALA A 20 3.39 20.70 -52.40
CA ALA A 20 3.95 21.23 -51.16
C ALA A 20 2.89 21.35 -50.05
N PHE A 21 1.69 21.82 -50.39
CA PHE A 21 0.58 21.92 -49.43
C PHE A 21 0.13 20.56 -48.91
N VAL A 22 -0.02 19.57 -49.80
CA VAL A 22 -0.39 18.20 -49.40
C VAL A 22 0.68 17.56 -48.52
N VAL A 23 1.97 17.76 -48.82
CA VAL A 23 3.07 17.23 -48.00
C VAL A 23 3.08 17.87 -46.60
N VAL A 24 2.91 19.19 -46.50
CA VAL A 24 2.82 19.87 -45.20
C VAL A 24 1.59 19.40 -44.41
N ALA A 25 0.43 19.28 -45.07
CA ALA A 25 -0.79 18.76 -44.45
C ALA A 25 -0.60 17.32 -43.94
N ALA A 26 0.04 16.44 -44.73
CA ALA A 26 0.33 15.06 -44.35
C ALA A 26 1.30 14.99 -43.16
N ALA A 27 2.36 15.81 -43.16
CA ALA A 27 3.30 15.89 -42.04
C ALA A 27 2.62 16.37 -40.74
N LEU A 28 1.78 17.41 -40.82
CA LEU A 28 1.00 17.90 -39.68
C LEU A 28 0.01 16.84 -39.18
N ALA A 29 -0.67 16.13 -40.07
CA ALA A 29 -1.59 15.05 -39.71
C ALA A 29 -0.85 13.90 -39.01
N PHE A 30 0.33 13.50 -39.51
CA PHE A 30 1.13 12.46 -38.89
C PHE A 30 1.58 12.83 -37.47
N VAL A 31 2.06 14.07 -37.27
CA VAL A 31 2.44 14.57 -35.94
C VAL A 31 1.22 14.62 -35.01
N ALA A 32 0.09 15.13 -35.49
CA ALA A 32 -1.13 15.21 -34.71
C ALA A 32 -1.64 13.81 -34.28
N LEU A 33 -1.58 12.82 -35.16
CA LEU A 33 -1.97 11.45 -34.85
C LEU A 33 -1.02 10.80 -33.84
N ASN A 34 0.29 10.94 -34.00
CA ASN A 34 1.25 10.36 -33.07
C ASN A 34 1.19 11.00 -31.68
N MET A 35 1.03 12.32 -31.62
CA MET A 35 0.79 13.01 -30.36
C MET A 35 -0.58 12.61 -29.77
N GLY A 36 -1.61 12.44 -30.59
CA GLY A 36 -2.93 11.96 -30.16
C GLY A 36 -2.92 10.53 -29.62
N PHE A 37 -2.13 9.63 -30.21
CA PHE A 37 -1.93 8.27 -29.67
C PHE A 37 -1.16 8.29 -28.36
N TYR A 38 -0.12 9.12 -28.24
CA TYR A 38 0.59 9.29 -26.98
C TYR A 38 -0.32 9.84 -25.87
N THR A 39 -1.12 10.88 -26.16
CA THR A 39 -2.03 11.45 -25.16
C THR A 39 -3.11 10.44 -24.75
N THR A 40 -3.67 9.68 -25.68
CA THR A 40 -4.68 8.66 -25.35
C THR A 40 -4.10 7.49 -24.57
N GLN A 41 -2.87 7.06 -24.86
CA GLN A 41 -2.17 6.05 -24.06
C GLN A 41 -1.91 6.56 -22.64
N ARG A 42 -1.37 7.78 -22.50
CA ARG A 42 -1.17 8.39 -21.17
C ARG A 42 -2.48 8.58 -20.41
N SER A 43 -3.56 8.97 -21.08
CA SER A 43 -4.89 9.03 -20.47
C SER A 43 -5.34 7.66 -19.95
N LYS A 44 -5.16 6.58 -20.71
CA LYS A 44 -5.50 5.22 -20.24
C LYS A 44 -4.67 4.81 -19.02
N GLU A 45 -3.38 5.11 -19.01
CA GLU A 45 -2.50 4.79 -17.88
C GLU A 45 -2.90 5.55 -16.61
N VAL A 46 -3.15 6.86 -16.68
CA VAL A 46 -3.57 7.64 -15.49
C VAL A 46 -4.97 7.26 -15.03
N MET A 47 -5.88 6.87 -15.94
CA MET A 47 -7.19 6.35 -15.55
C MET A 47 -7.07 5.02 -14.81
N ALA A 48 -6.23 4.10 -15.32
CA ALA A 48 -5.99 2.81 -14.67
C ALA A 48 -5.26 2.96 -13.33
N ALA A 49 -4.26 3.84 -13.25
CA ALA A 49 -3.52 4.12 -12.02
C ALA A 49 -4.40 4.86 -10.98
N GLY A 50 -5.22 5.82 -11.43
CA GLY A 50 -6.17 6.51 -10.57
C GLY A 50 -7.24 5.59 -10.02
N LEU A 51 -7.77 4.68 -10.86
CA LEU A 51 -8.67 3.63 -10.41
C LEU A 51 -7.98 2.72 -9.40
N ALA A 52 -6.79 2.20 -9.72
CA ALA A 52 -6.03 1.35 -8.81
C ALA A 52 -5.75 2.03 -7.46
N GLN A 53 -5.39 3.32 -7.46
CA GLN A 53 -5.12 4.06 -6.23
C GLN A 53 -6.39 4.30 -5.39
N ALA A 54 -7.53 4.54 -6.03
CA ALA A 54 -8.79 4.75 -5.33
C ALA A 54 -9.41 3.44 -4.83
N SER A 55 -9.12 2.34 -5.53
CA SER A 55 -9.75 1.07 -5.30
C SER A 55 -8.93 0.23 -4.29
N SER A 56 -7.60 0.20 -4.41
CA SER A 56 -6.74 -0.50 -3.43
C SER A 56 -6.94 0.05 -2.02
N SER A 57 -7.58 -0.75 -1.16
CA SER A 57 -7.82 -0.42 0.24
C SER A 57 -7.69 -1.69 1.05
N LEU A 58 -7.00 -1.55 2.19
CA LEU A 58 -6.89 -2.60 3.19
C LEU A 58 -8.05 -2.43 4.17
N GLU A 59 -8.68 -3.53 4.52
CA GLU A 59 -9.72 -3.59 5.55
C GLU A 59 -9.30 -4.49 6.70
N LEU A 60 -9.82 -4.19 7.89
CA LEU A 60 -9.69 -5.03 9.07
C LEU A 60 -10.62 -6.25 8.90
N ASP A 61 -10.07 -7.46 9.01
CA ASP A 61 -10.79 -8.71 8.82
C ASP A 61 -11.05 -9.40 10.17
N GLY A 62 -12.02 -8.89 10.92
CA GLY A 62 -12.40 -9.42 12.24
C GLY A 62 -11.92 -8.53 13.38
N SER A 63 -11.78 -9.11 14.57
CA SER A 63 -11.40 -8.38 15.77
C SER A 63 -9.88 -8.25 15.94
N VAL A 64 -9.43 -7.18 16.59
CA VAL A 64 -8.03 -7.02 17.01
C VAL A 64 -7.81 -7.75 18.33
N LEU A 65 -6.95 -8.76 18.30
CA LEU A 65 -6.60 -9.54 19.49
C LEU A 65 -5.34 -8.99 20.13
N ALA A 66 -5.23 -9.12 21.44
CA ALA A 66 -4.07 -8.70 22.20
C ALA A 66 -3.66 -9.79 23.19
N GLN A 67 -2.35 -10.01 23.30
CA GLN A 67 -1.77 -10.82 24.35
C GLN A 67 -1.35 -9.93 25.52
N VAL A 68 -1.63 -10.41 26.72
CA VAL A 68 -1.53 -9.65 27.96
C VAL A 68 -0.83 -10.50 29.01
N ASP A 69 0.21 -9.95 29.62
CA ASP A 69 0.77 -10.51 30.84
C ASP A 69 -0.13 -10.14 32.03
N THR A 70 -0.84 -11.13 32.55
CA THR A 70 -1.74 -10.99 33.71
C THR A 70 -1.00 -10.69 35.01
N THR A 71 0.29 -11.02 35.11
CA THR A 71 1.12 -10.77 36.29
C THR A 71 1.53 -9.31 36.35
N SER A 72 2.07 -8.79 35.24
CA SER A 72 2.54 -7.40 35.15
C SER A 72 1.42 -6.42 34.78
N LYS A 73 0.25 -6.91 34.35
CA LYS A 73 -0.89 -6.13 33.83
C LYS A 73 -0.48 -5.22 32.68
N LYS A 74 0.16 -5.80 31.66
CA LYS A 74 0.66 -5.09 30.48
C LYS A 74 0.26 -5.83 29.21
N VAL A 75 0.06 -5.08 28.13
CA VAL A 75 -0.13 -5.65 26.79
C VAL A 75 1.24 -5.95 26.21
N GLU A 76 1.49 -7.22 25.89
CA GLU A 76 2.76 -7.66 25.30
C GLU A 76 2.73 -7.49 23.79
N CYS A 77 1.59 -7.81 23.17
CA CYS A 77 1.48 -7.90 21.73
C CYS A 77 0.05 -7.69 21.24
N ILE A 78 -0.10 -7.19 20.02
CA ILE A 78 -1.37 -7.10 19.30
C ILE A 78 -1.32 -7.80 17.94
N VAL A 79 -2.43 -8.40 17.56
CA VAL A 79 -2.66 -9.10 16.29
C VAL A 79 -3.83 -8.41 15.58
N ILE A 80 -3.54 -7.87 14.40
CA ILE A 80 -4.49 -7.16 13.55
C ILE A 80 -4.67 -7.96 12.26
N PRO A 81 -5.79 -8.66 12.07
CA PRO A 81 -6.08 -9.34 10.82
C PRO A 81 -6.46 -8.33 9.73
N ILE A 82 -5.79 -8.41 8.59
CA ILE A 82 -6.04 -7.56 7.43
C ILE A 82 -6.38 -8.40 6.21
N ARG A 83 -7.27 -7.85 5.38
CA ARG A 83 -7.62 -8.41 4.08
C ARG A 83 -7.74 -7.27 3.07
N LEU A 84 -7.63 -7.61 1.80
CA LEU A 84 -7.97 -6.70 0.73
C LEU A 84 -9.49 -6.51 0.66
N SER A 85 -9.96 -5.26 0.51
CA SER A 85 -11.38 -5.02 0.27
C SER A 85 -11.88 -5.74 -0.98
N ALA A 86 -13.17 -6.10 -1.00
CA ALA A 86 -13.74 -6.88 -2.09
C ALA A 86 -13.60 -6.17 -3.45
N GLY A 87 -13.11 -6.91 -4.46
CA GLY A 87 -12.99 -6.41 -5.84
C GLY A 87 -11.81 -5.46 -6.09
N GLN A 88 -10.86 -5.35 -5.16
CA GLN A 88 -9.73 -4.44 -5.29
C GLN A 88 -8.49 -5.07 -5.93
N LYS A 89 -7.57 -4.19 -6.32
CA LYS A 89 -6.27 -4.60 -6.86
C LYS A 89 -5.31 -4.96 -5.74
N GLU A 90 -4.48 -5.95 -6.02
CA GLU A 90 -3.43 -6.48 -5.16
C GLU A 90 -2.58 -5.36 -4.52
N VAL A 91 -2.23 -5.53 -3.25
CA VAL A 91 -1.46 -4.57 -2.47
C VAL A 91 -0.11 -5.15 -2.09
N ASP A 92 0.96 -4.46 -2.46
CA ASP A 92 2.31 -4.90 -2.16
C ASP A 92 2.70 -4.57 -0.70
N LEU A 93 2.81 -5.61 0.13
CA LEU A 93 3.21 -5.54 1.53
C LEU A 93 4.71 -5.85 1.72
N THR A 94 5.53 -5.76 0.67
CA THR A 94 6.99 -5.95 0.80
C THR A 94 7.57 -4.95 1.83
N PRO A 95 8.46 -5.42 2.74
CA PRO A 95 9.24 -4.55 3.60
C PRO A 95 9.94 -3.43 2.81
N ASN A 96 9.89 -2.20 3.34
CA ASN A 96 10.32 -0.94 2.70
C ASN A 96 9.37 -0.30 1.67
N LYS A 97 8.38 -1.02 1.15
CA LYS A 97 7.35 -0.41 0.30
C LYS A 97 6.12 -0.01 1.11
N THR A 98 5.66 -0.91 1.96
CA THR A 98 4.62 -0.62 2.95
C THR A 98 5.28 -0.08 4.21
N THR A 99 4.71 0.97 4.78
CA THR A 99 5.15 1.54 6.06
C THR A 99 4.11 1.25 7.13
N ILE A 100 4.57 0.77 8.29
CA ILE A 100 3.72 0.59 9.47
C ILE A 100 4.18 1.62 10.50
N ALA A 101 3.29 2.55 10.84
CA ALA A 101 3.50 3.51 11.91
C ALA A 101 2.75 3.06 13.17
N LEU A 102 3.39 3.19 14.32
CA LEU A 102 2.81 2.85 15.62
C LEU A 102 2.87 4.09 16.51
N TRP A 103 1.74 4.42 17.11
CA TRP A 103 1.60 5.52 18.05
C TRP A 103 0.96 4.99 19.31
N ILE A 104 1.60 5.19 20.44
CA ILE A 104 1.01 5.00 21.76
C ILE A 104 0.90 6.38 22.37
N ILE A 105 -0.34 6.85 22.47
CA ILE A 105 -0.64 8.25 22.81
C ILE A 105 -0.02 8.58 24.18
N GLY A 106 0.87 9.58 24.20
CA GLY A 106 1.56 10.04 25.40
C GLY A 106 2.80 9.26 25.82
N LYS A 107 3.22 8.22 25.08
CA LYS A 107 4.40 7.41 25.42
C LYS A 107 5.45 7.36 24.32
N ALA A 108 5.12 6.79 23.17
CA ALA A 108 6.09 6.56 22.09
C ALA A 108 5.43 6.61 20.72
N ALA A 109 6.23 6.96 19.72
CA ALA A 109 5.82 7.03 18.33
C ALA A 109 6.92 6.50 17.44
N PHE A 110 6.56 5.62 16.51
CA PHE A 110 7.44 5.07 15.51
C PHE A 110 6.85 5.32 14.13
N THR A 111 7.63 5.95 13.26
CA THR A 111 7.18 6.32 11.91
C THR A 111 7.23 5.13 10.95
N ASN A 112 8.19 4.23 11.13
CA ASN A 112 8.25 2.97 10.40
C ASN A 112 8.92 1.89 11.27
N ILE A 113 8.16 0.85 11.61
CA ILE A 113 8.68 -0.35 12.29
C ILE A 113 8.85 -1.53 11.33
N TYR A 114 8.50 -1.37 10.05
CA TYR A 114 8.53 -2.43 9.03
C TYR A 114 9.55 -2.12 7.92
N SER A 115 10.73 -2.71 8.01
CA SER A 115 11.89 -2.37 7.17
C SER A 115 12.76 -3.55 6.73
N SER A 116 12.69 -4.68 7.43
CA SER A 116 13.52 -5.86 7.17
C SER A 116 12.72 -6.95 6.47
N SER A 117 13.36 -7.66 5.54
CA SER A 117 12.76 -8.81 4.83
C SER A 117 12.31 -9.92 5.77
N LYS A 118 12.98 -10.08 6.94
CA LYS A 118 12.61 -11.09 7.95
C LYS A 118 11.24 -10.85 8.59
N GLN A 119 10.69 -9.65 8.46
CA GLN A 119 9.40 -9.28 9.02
C GLN A 119 8.22 -9.70 8.12
N ALA A 120 8.48 -10.08 6.87
CA ALA A 120 7.50 -10.75 6.03
C ALA A 120 7.65 -12.26 6.24
N VAL A 121 6.81 -12.81 7.11
CA VAL A 121 6.89 -14.23 7.51
C VAL A 121 5.91 -15.03 6.65
N PRO A 122 6.38 -15.78 5.64
CA PRO A 122 5.52 -16.63 4.81
C PRO A 122 4.90 -17.72 5.67
N ASP A 123 3.61 -18.01 5.44
CA ASP A 123 2.73 -18.89 6.23
C ASP A 123 3.48 -19.91 7.10
N PRO A 124 3.78 -19.56 8.37
CA PRO A 124 4.51 -20.47 9.23
C PRO A 124 3.82 -21.83 9.43
N GLN A 125 2.48 -21.90 9.61
CA GLN A 125 1.65 -23.11 9.86
C GLN A 125 0.13 -22.89 9.65
N ALA A 126 -0.64 -23.97 9.41
CA ALA A 126 -2.09 -23.92 9.15
C ALA A 126 -2.99 -23.52 10.36
N SER A 127 -2.44 -23.45 11.57
CA SER A 127 -3.16 -23.07 12.81
C SER A 127 -2.22 -22.31 13.73
N TYR A 128 -2.67 -21.17 14.28
CA TYR A 128 -1.89 -20.36 15.22
C TYR A 128 -2.63 -20.15 16.53
N SER A 129 -1.89 -20.14 17.64
CA SER A 129 -2.31 -19.44 18.85
C SER A 129 -1.80 -18.00 18.82
N VAL A 130 -2.45 -17.10 19.58
CA VAL A 130 -2.00 -15.69 19.68
C VAL A 130 -0.56 -15.61 20.22
N SER A 131 -0.18 -16.52 21.12
CA SER A 131 1.18 -16.60 21.67
C SER A 131 2.25 -16.98 20.66
N ASP A 132 1.96 -17.88 19.73
CA ASP A 132 2.92 -18.24 18.68
C ASP A 132 3.16 -17.04 17.75
N LEU A 133 2.09 -16.33 17.36
CA LEU A 133 2.17 -15.14 16.52
C LEU A 133 3.02 -14.04 17.18
N CYS A 134 2.82 -13.83 18.48
CA CYS A 134 3.59 -12.85 19.24
C CYS A 134 5.06 -13.24 19.40
N GLY A 135 5.36 -14.53 19.58
CA GLY A 135 6.74 -15.05 19.59
C GLY A 135 7.46 -14.84 18.25
N GLU A 136 6.77 -15.04 17.12
CA GLU A 136 7.32 -14.74 15.79
C GLU A 136 7.64 -13.25 15.64
N ALA A 137 6.75 -12.36 16.10
CA ALA A 137 6.97 -10.92 16.07
C ALA A 137 8.16 -10.48 16.95
N GLU A 138 8.39 -11.14 18.09
CA GLU A 138 9.56 -10.89 18.94
C GLU A 138 10.89 -11.35 18.32
N GLY A 139 10.85 -12.44 17.55
CA GLY A 139 12.02 -12.99 16.88
C GLY A 139 12.53 -12.17 15.69
N VAL A 140 11.73 -11.22 15.20
CA VAL A 140 12.06 -10.37 14.05
C VAL A 140 12.48 -8.96 14.45
N PRO A 141 13.25 -8.25 13.61
CA PRO A 141 13.67 -6.88 13.91
C PRO A 141 12.48 -5.95 14.16
N ASN A 142 12.64 -5.02 15.10
CA ASN A 142 11.65 -4.00 15.48
C ASN A 142 10.32 -4.56 16.02
N GLY A 143 10.22 -5.84 16.36
CA GLY A 143 9.05 -6.40 17.04
C GLY A 143 7.79 -6.47 16.17
N VAL A 144 7.91 -6.39 14.84
CA VAL A 144 6.74 -6.39 13.94
C VAL A 144 6.90 -7.41 12.84
N ALA A 145 5.87 -8.22 12.64
CA ALA A 145 5.76 -9.19 11.57
C ALA A 145 4.44 -9.02 10.82
N ILE A 146 4.48 -9.21 9.50
CA ILE A 146 3.30 -9.54 8.70
C ILE A 146 3.39 -11.04 8.45
N ILE A 147 2.43 -11.76 9.01
CA ILE A 147 2.33 -13.21 8.93
C ILE A 147 1.24 -13.55 7.93
N TRP A 148 1.59 -14.32 6.91
CA TRP A 148 0.65 -14.70 5.86
C TRP A 148 -0.25 -15.86 6.32
N GLY A 149 -1.54 -15.77 6.01
CA GLY A 149 -2.50 -16.83 6.32
C GLY A 149 -2.49 -17.96 5.29
N PRO A 150 -3.26 -19.03 5.56
CA PRO A 150 -3.39 -20.16 4.65
C PRO A 150 -3.97 -19.72 3.31
N GLY A 151 -3.34 -20.16 2.22
CA GLY A 151 -3.72 -19.79 0.85
C GLY A 151 -2.84 -18.70 0.23
N SER A 152 -1.83 -18.20 0.95
CA SER A 152 -0.78 -17.37 0.35
C SER A 152 0.00 -18.16 -0.72
N ASN A 153 0.29 -17.49 -1.81
CA ASN A 153 1.12 -17.99 -2.91
C ASN A 153 2.64 -17.96 -2.62
N GLY A 154 3.06 -17.54 -1.41
CA GLY A 154 4.46 -17.45 -1.00
C GLY A 154 5.17 -16.16 -1.41
N ASP A 155 4.44 -15.18 -1.93
CA ASP A 155 4.94 -13.83 -2.16
C ASP A 155 4.57 -12.87 -1.01
N THR A 156 4.86 -11.58 -1.18
CA THR A 156 4.57 -10.53 -0.18
C THR A 156 3.48 -9.57 -0.65
N VAL A 157 2.67 -10.00 -1.60
CA VAL A 157 1.63 -9.22 -2.25
C VAL A 157 0.29 -9.76 -1.82
N LEU A 158 -0.54 -8.90 -1.22
CA LEU A 158 -1.84 -9.32 -0.72
C LEU A 158 -2.84 -9.38 -1.86
N GLY A 159 -3.21 -10.60 -2.24
CA GLY A 159 -4.16 -10.90 -3.29
C GLY A 159 -5.63 -10.99 -2.84
N PRO A 160 -6.59 -10.98 -3.79
CA PRO A 160 -7.99 -11.24 -3.49
C PRO A 160 -8.18 -12.66 -2.92
N GLY A 161 -8.74 -12.74 -1.71
CA GLY A 161 -8.97 -14.02 -1.02
C GLY A 161 -7.85 -14.45 -0.09
N GLU A 162 -6.71 -13.77 -0.12
CA GLU A 162 -5.64 -13.96 0.87
C GLU A 162 -5.90 -13.12 2.12
N LYS A 163 -5.33 -13.56 3.24
CA LYS A 163 -5.37 -12.86 4.52
C LYS A 163 -3.96 -12.72 5.06
N ALA A 164 -3.69 -11.61 5.72
CA ALA A 164 -2.45 -11.39 6.43
C ALA A 164 -2.75 -10.92 7.86
N LEU A 165 -1.88 -11.27 8.79
CA LEU A 165 -1.94 -10.89 10.18
C LEU A 165 -0.79 -9.93 10.44
N VAL A 166 -1.11 -8.69 10.81
CA VAL A 166 -0.10 -7.73 11.28
C VAL A 166 0.05 -7.93 12.77
N VAL A 167 1.23 -8.36 13.19
CA VAL A 167 1.54 -8.65 14.59
C VAL A 167 2.60 -7.68 15.07
N ILE A 168 2.33 -7.03 16.20
CA ILE A 168 3.21 -6.05 16.81
C ILE A 168 3.43 -6.48 18.25
N SER A 169 4.66 -6.85 18.58
CA SER A 169 5.13 -7.05 19.94
C SER A 169 5.72 -5.76 20.48
N PHE A 170 5.24 -5.31 21.64
CA PHE A 170 5.72 -4.12 22.33
C PHE A 170 7.02 -4.36 23.10
N THR A 171 7.36 -5.62 23.38
CA THR A 171 8.56 -6.01 24.12
C THR A 171 9.82 -5.91 23.26
N ALA A 172 9.69 -6.09 21.94
CA ALA A 172 10.79 -6.13 20.97
C ALA A 172 10.87 -4.88 20.06
N LEU A 173 10.18 -3.79 20.43
CA LEU A 173 10.23 -2.54 19.67
C LEU A 173 11.63 -1.90 19.69
N PRO A 174 11.99 -1.10 18.67
CA PRO A 174 13.30 -0.45 18.56
C PRO A 174 13.40 0.76 19.51
N LEU A 175 13.39 0.46 20.81
CA LEU A 175 13.52 1.43 21.90
C LEU A 175 15.00 1.68 22.22
N SER A 176 15.27 2.76 22.95
CA SER A 176 16.63 2.99 23.45
C SER A 176 17.04 1.83 24.39
N PRO A 177 18.32 1.41 24.38
CA PRO A 177 18.79 0.35 25.26
C PRO A 177 18.40 0.62 26.72
N GLY A 178 17.72 -0.34 27.36
CA GLY A 178 17.25 -0.23 28.75
C GLY A 178 15.89 0.46 28.94
N SER A 179 15.18 0.79 27.86
CA SER A 179 13.78 1.24 27.93
C SER A 179 12.83 0.15 27.44
N SER A 180 11.83 -0.19 28.26
CA SER A 180 10.70 -1.03 27.88
C SER A 180 9.47 -0.15 27.63
N LEU A 181 8.72 -0.43 26.57
CA LEU A 181 7.48 0.27 26.30
C LEU A 181 6.35 -0.47 27.00
N ASP A 182 6.00 0.01 28.18
CA ASP A 182 4.90 -0.55 28.94
C ASP A 182 3.59 0.01 28.40
N VAL A 183 2.81 -0.85 27.73
CA VAL A 183 1.44 -0.55 27.33
C VAL A 183 0.50 -1.03 28.45
N SER A 184 -0.08 -0.09 29.17
CA SER A 184 -0.92 -0.30 30.35
C SER A 184 -2.39 -0.03 30.06
N SER A 185 -3.28 -0.42 30.98
CA SER A 185 -4.70 -0.05 30.92
C SER A 185 -4.91 1.44 30.64
N TYR A 186 -5.95 1.76 29.86
CA TYR A 186 -6.30 3.10 29.38
C TYR A 186 -5.38 3.73 28.34
N ASP A 187 -4.26 3.10 27.97
CA ASP A 187 -3.46 3.59 26.85
C ASP A 187 -4.22 3.44 25.53
N VAL A 188 -4.02 4.39 24.63
CA VAL A 188 -4.56 4.34 23.27
C VAL A 188 -3.44 3.95 22.33
N ILE A 189 -3.64 2.81 21.65
CA ILE A 189 -2.75 2.28 20.63
C ILE A 189 -3.34 2.63 19.27
N LYS A 190 -2.54 3.28 18.44
CA LYS A 190 -2.91 3.63 17.08
C LYS A 190 -1.86 3.07 16.12
N VAL A 191 -2.29 2.15 15.27
CA VAL A 191 -1.49 1.51 14.22
C VAL A 191 -1.97 2.03 12.89
N GLU A 192 -1.05 2.45 12.03
CA GLU A 192 -1.35 2.95 10.71
C GLU A 192 -0.51 2.21 9.68
N ILE A 193 -1.18 1.45 8.82
CA ILE A 193 -0.58 0.67 7.74
C ILE A 193 -0.76 1.45 6.45
N LYS A 194 0.35 1.96 5.90
CA LYS A 194 0.38 2.74 4.67
C LYS A 194 0.98 1.90 3.54
N PRO A 195 0.16 1.31 2.66
CA PRO A 195 0.66 0.66 1.47
C PRO A 195 1.19 1.68 0.44
N PRO A 196 2.03 1.26 -0.52
CA PRO A 196 2.55 2.14 -1.56
C PRO A 196 1.47 2.60 -2.56
N LEU A 197 0.43 1.78 -2.74
CA LEU A 197 -0.75 2.08 -3.55
C LEU A 197 -1.99 1.84 -2.70
N GLY A 198 -2.93 2.77 -2.76
CA GLY A 198 -4.19 2.68 -2.03
C GLY A 198 -4.32 3.57 -0.81
N ALA A 199 -5.40 3.35 -0.07
CA ALA A 199 -5.70 4.04 1.19
C ALA A 199 -4.93 3.42 2.37
N ALA A 200 -4.50 4.28 3.30
CA ALA A 200 -3.91 3.84 4.56
C ALA A 200 -5.00 3.26 5.48
N LEU A 201 -4.72 2.10 6.07
CA LEU A 201 -5.56 1.52 7.11
C LEU A 201 -5.11 2.03 8.46
N THR A 202 -5.99 2.70 9.19
CA THR A 202 -5.74 3.14 10.57
C THR A 202 -6.59 2.32 11.52
N VAL A 203 -5.94 1.67 12.48
CA VAL A 203 -6.56 0.90 13.56
C VAL A 203 -6.23 1.58 14.87
N GLU A 204 -7.24 2.08 15.56
CA GLU A 204 -7.10 2.72 16.87
C GLU A 204 -7.90 1.94 17.90
N ARG A 205 -7.22 1.53 18.98
CA ARG A 205 -7.79 0.72 20.07
C ARG A 205 -7.35 1.26 21.42
N THR A 206 -8.28 1.27 22.37
CA THR A 206 -8.01 1.66 23.75
C THR A 206 -7.91 0.41 24.60
N VAL A 207 -6.83 0.30 25.37
CA VAL A 207 -6.63 -0.83 26.28
C VAL A 207 -7.66 -0.75 27.41
N PRO A 208 -8.41 -1.82 27.69
CA PRO A 208 -9.44 -1.82 28.72
C PRO A 208 -8.84 -1.63 30.13
N ALA A 209 -9.71 -1.19 31.04
CA ALA A 209 -9.36 -0.91 32.45
C ALA A 209 -8.88 -2.14 33.23
N SER A 210 -9.28 -3.34 32.81
CA SER A 210 -9.01 -4.58 33.52
C SER A 210 -8.41 -5.61 32.57
N LEU A 211 -7.18 -6.01 32.88
CA LEU A 211 -6.40 -6.99 32.14
C LEU A 211 -6.47 -8.33 32.89
N THR A 212 -7.51 -9.12 32.63
CA THR A 212 -7.86 -10.32 33.42
C THR A 212 -7.62 -11.65 32.71
N ALA A 213 -7.40 -11.62 31.41
CA ALA A 213 -7.16 -12.80 30.58
C ALA A 213 -5.87 -12.62 29.79
N GLU A 214 -5.20 -13.73 29.49
CA GLU A 214 -3.97 -13.76 28.71
C GLU A 214 -4.20 -13.31 27.25
N ILE A 215 -5.38 -13.62 26.71
CA ILE A 215 -5.82 -13.14 25.40
C ILE A 215 -7.06 -12.29 25.60
N MET A 216 -7.02 -11.06 25.07
CA MET A 216 -8.13 -10.13 25.13
C MET A 216 -8.47 -9.63 23.73
N ASP A 217 -9.77 -9.42 23.51
CA ASP A 217 -10.27 -8.80 22.29
C ASP A 217 -10.41 -7.29 22.53
N PHE A 218 -9.79 -6.48 21.67
CA PHE A 218 -9.90 -5.02 21.68
C PHE A 218 -10.95 -4.49 20.70
N GLY A 219 -11.60 -5.37 19.92
CA GLY A 219 -12.65 -5.08 18.95
C GLY A 219 -12.14 -4.75 17.55
#